data_AF-A0A401TR99-F1
#
_entry.id   AF-A0A401TR99-F1
#
_cell.length_a   1.000
_cell.length_b   1.000
_cell.length_c   1.000
_cell.angle_alpha   90.00
_cell.angle_beta   90.00
_cell.angle_gamma   90.00
#
_symmetry.space_group_name_H-M   'P 1'
#
loop_
_entity.id
_entity.type
_entity.pdbx_description
1 polymer ?
#
loop_
_entity_poly.entity_id
_entity_poly.type
_entity_poly.pdbx_seq_one_letter_code
_entity_poly.pdbx_strand_id
1 'polypeptide(L)' 'MVLLVADETAIADGDAIADGAAVGDGAVVADGADIVDDASVAEGAAVGDRTAYVECTAIADGAVVS' A
#
# COMPACT_ATOMS: atom_id res chain seq x y z
N MET A 1 1.30 13.87 -9.47
CA MET A 1 1.00 12.48 -9.81
C MET A 1 -0.45 12.24 -9.44
N VAL A 2 -0.98 11.03 -9.57
CA VAL A 2 -2.31 10.68 -9.08
C VAL A 2 -2.14 9.43 -8.24
N LEU A 3 -2.63 9.46 -7.00
CA LEU A 3 -2.79 8.27 -6.18
C LEU A 3 -3.79 7.33 -6.87
N LEU A 4 -3.36 6.11 -7.19
CA LEU A 4 -4.18 5.11 -7.86
C LEU A 4 -4.49 3.99 -6.88
N VAL A 5 -5.71 3.99 -6.38
CA VAL A 5 -6.24 2.98 -5.46
C VAL A 5 -7.30 2.20 -6.22
N ALA A 6 -7.08 0.90 -6.37
CA ALA A 6 -8.03 0.00 -6.99
C ALA A 6 -9.27 -0.20 -6.10
N ASP A 7 -10.28 -0.88 -6.63
CA ASP A 7 -11.47 -1.21 -5.85
C ASP A 7 -11.13 -2.21 -4.74
N GLU A 8 -12.05 -2.36 -3.78
CA GLU A 8 -11.96 -3.32 -2.68
C GLU A 8 -10.71 -3.23 -1.78
N THR A 9 -9.90 -2.17 -1.91
CA THR A 9 -8.78 -1.91 -1.02
C THR A 9 -9.25 -1.48 0.36
N ALA A 10 -8.67 -2.05 1.41
CA ALA A 10 -8.87 -1.65 2.78
C ALA A 10 -7.65 -0.88 3.28
N ILE A 11 -7.81 0.38 3.63
CA ILE A 11 -6.77 1.24 4.20
C ILE A 11 -7.23 1.63 5.60
N ALA A 12 -6.36 1.43 6.59
CA ALA A 12 -6.66 1.73 7.98
C ALA A 12 -6.52 3.23 8.26
N ASP A 13 -7.13 3.66 9.35
CA ASP A 13 -7.05 5.06 9.77
C ASP A 13 -5.63 5.35 10.28
N GLY A 14 -5.05 6.50 9.90
CA GLY A 14 -3.67 6.85 10.27
C GLY A 14 -2.60 6.48 9.25
N ASP A 15 -2.97 5.83 8.14
CA ASP A 15 -2.05 5.52 7.04
C ASP A 15 -1.70 6.79 6.25
N ALA A 16 -0.44 6.89 5.82
CA ALA A 16 0.03 7.98 4.96
C ALA A 16 0.40 7.41 3.58
N ILE A 17 -0.38 7.77 2.56
CA ILE A 17 -0.11 7.37 1.18
C ILE A 17 0.27 8.61 0.37
N ALA A 18 1.48 8.60 -0.16
CA ALA A 18 2.04 9.69 -0.94
C ALA A 18 1.57 9.65 -2.41
N ASP A 19 1.81 10.74 -3.12
CA ASP A 19 1.26 10.93 -4.47
C ASP A 19 2.05 10.07 -5.48
N GLY A 20 1.33 9.30 -6.30
CA GLY A 20 1.94 8.35 -7.23
C GLY A 20 2.18 6.96 -6.68
N ALA A 21 1.78 6.68 -5.43
CA ALA A 21 1.62 5.31 -4.97
C ALA A 21 0.50 4.60 -5.77
N ALA A 22 0.69 3.30 -6.00
CA ALA A 22 -0.29 2.44 -6.66
C ALA A 22 -0.66 1.28 -5.74
N VAL A 23 -1.96 1.10 -5.47
CA VAL A 23 -2.49 0.02 -4.65
C VAL A 23 -3.47 -0.83 -5.47
N GLY A 24 -3.16 -2.11 -5.60
CA GLY A 24 -3.92 -3.10 -6.37
C GLY A 24 -5.19 -3.56 -5.65
N ASP A 25 -6.07 -4.22 -6.41
CA ASP A 25 -7.40 -4.65 -5.96
C ASP A 25 -7.30 -5.58 -4.75
N GLY A 26 -8.19 -5.40 -3.77
CA GLY A 26 -8.21 -6.24 -2.57
C GLY A 26 -6.95 -6.17 -1.67
N ALA A 27 -6.06 -5.19 -1.89
CA ALA A 27 -4.93 -4.98 -0.99
C ALA A 27 -5.42 -4.51 0.39
N VAL A 28 -4.74 -4.94 1.44
CA VAL A 28 -5.04 -4.60 2.83
C VAL A 28 -3.86 -3.86 3.42
N VAL A 29 -4.11 -2.64 3.88
CA VAL A 29 -3.15 -1.78 4.56
C VAL A 29 -3.62 -1.57 5.99
N ALA A 30 -2.79 -2.00 6.95
CA ALA A 30 -3.10 -1.92 8.37
C ALA A 30 -2.49 -0.66 9.03
N ASP A 31 -2.97 -0.33 10.22
CA ASP A 31 -2.81 0.96 10.90
C ASP A 31 -1.35 1.44 10.99
N GLY A 32 -1.13 2.65 10.50
CA GLY A 32 0.14 3.37 10.56
C GLY A 32 1.11 2.93 9.48
N ALA A 33 0.62 2.40 8.37
CA ALA A 33 1.46 2.13 7.21
C ALA A 33 1.81 3.44 6.48
N ASP A 34 3.09 3.61 6.18
CA ASP A 34 3.59 4.72 5.39
C ASP A 34 3.96 4.22 3.99
N ILE A 35 3.17 4.59 2.98
CA ILE A 35 3.44 4.30 1.57
C ILE A 35 3.95 5.59 0.90
N VAL A 36 5.23 5.63 0.56
CA VAL A 36 5.86 6.80 -0.06
C VAL A 36 5.73 6.82 -1.59
N ASP A 37 6.22 7.90 -2.20
CA ASP A 37 6.16 8.11 -3.66
C ASP A 37 6.76 6.93 -4.43
N ASP A 38 6.14 6.61 -5.57
CA ASP A 38 6.51 5.50 -6.46
C ASP A 38 6.50 4.09 -5.81
N ALA A 39 5.84 3.91 -4.66
CA ALA A 39 5.55 2.59 -4.12
C ALA A 39 4.39 1.91 -4.87
N SER A 40 4.49 0.59 -5.05
CA SER A 40 3.50 -0.23 -5.72
C SER A 40 3.14 -1.44 -4.88
N VAL A 41 1.84 -1.63 -4.64
CA VAL A 41 1.27 -2.75 -3.91
C VAL A 41 0.38 -3.51 -4.89
N ALA A 42 0.69 -4.77 -5.15
CA ALA A 42 -0.10 -5.60 -6.06
C ALA A 42 -1.44 -6.04 -5.44
N GLU A 43 -2.25 -6.71 -6.25
CA GLU A 43 -3.52 -7.33 -5.85
C GLU A 43 -3.33 -8.23 -4.62
N GLY A 44 -4.30 -8.20 -3.69
CA GLY A 44 -4.35 -9.09 -2.52
C GLY A 44 -3.16 -9.00 -1.55
N ALA A 45 -2.26 -8.04 -1.73
CA ALA A 45 -1.14 -7.84 -0.84
C ALA A 45 -1.60 -7.33 0.53
N ALA A 46 -0.95 -7.80 1.59
CA ALA A 46 -1.24 -7.39 2.96
C ALA A 46 -0.03 -6.68 3.57
N VAL A 47 -0.27 -5.47 4.06
CA VAL A 47 0.68 -4.62 4.77
C VAL A 47 0.30 -4.56 6.24
N GLY A 48 1.24 -4.93 7.11
CA GLY A 48 1.07 -4.92 8.56
C GLY A 48 1.24 -3.55 9.19
N ASP A 49 0.84 -3.45 10.45
CA ASP A 49 0.87 -2.23 11.24
C ASP A 49 2.28 -1.61 11.29
N ARG A 50 2.36 -0.28 11.18
CA ARG A 50 3.62 0.48 11.28
C ARG A 50 4.69 0.07 10.27
N THR A 51 4.28 -0.41 9.10
CA THR A 51 5.21 -0.70 8.00
C THR A 51 5.50 0.58 7.22
N ALA A 52 6.78 0.94 7.10
CA ALA A 52 7.21 2.07 6.27
C ALA A 52 7.86 1.55 4.98
N TYR A 53 7.26 1.91 3.84
CA TYR A 53 7.82 1.66 2.52
C TYR A 53 8.68 2.83 2.06
N VAL A 54 9.70 2.49 1.27
CA VAL A 54 10.61 3.47 0.67
C VAL A 54 10.32 3.60 -0.82
N GLU A 55 10.91 4.63 -1.43
CA GLU A 55 10.81 4.87 -2.87
C GLU A 55 11.08 3.60 -3.68
N CYS A 56 10.27 3.38 -4.72
CA CYS A 56 10.37 2.20 -5.60
C CYS A 56 10.15 0.84 -4.92
N THR A 57 9.49 0.77 -3.76
CA THR A 57 9.08 -0.51 -3.18
C THR A 57 7.98 -1.14 -4.07
N ALA A 58 8.17 -2.39 -4.47
CA ALA A 58 7.16 -3.18 -5.16
C ALA A 58 6.79 -4.41 -4.34
N ILE A 59 5.51 -4.52 -3.97
CA ILE A 59 4.95 -5.69 -3.29
C ILE A 59 4.23 -6.54 -4.31
N ALA A 60 4.60 -7.82 -4.35
CA ALA A 60 4.03 -8.79 -5.27
C ALA A 60 2.63 -9.24 -4.82
N ASP A 61 1.88 -9.83 -5.76
CA ASP A 61 0.54 -10.35 -5.54
C ASP A 61 0.51 -11.36 -4.38
N GLY A 62 -0.45 -11.17 -3.47
CA GLY A 62 -0.61 -11.99 -2.27
C GLY A 62 0.56 -11.93 -1.28
N ALA A 63 1.50 -11.00 -1.44
CA ALA A 63 2.60 -10.86 -0.50
C ALA A 63 2.09 -10.29 0.83
N VAL A 64 2.60 -10.86 1.92
CA VAL A 64 2.29 -10.42 3.28
C VAL A 64 3.57 -9.83 3.85
N VAL A 65 3.52 -8.55 4.16
CA VAL A 65 4.57 -7.79 4.83
C VAL A 65 4.05 -7.43 6.21
N SER A 66 4.78 -7.77 7.27
CA SER A 66 4.38 -7.65 8.66
C SER A 66 5.45 -6.98 9.51
#